data_AF-A0A1U7GF21-F1
#
_entry.id   AF-A0A1U7GF21-F1
#
_cell.length_a   1.000
_cell.length_b   1.000
_cell.length_c   1.000
_cell.angle_alpha   90.00
_cell.angle_beta   90.00
_cell.angle_gamma   90.00
#
_symmetry.space_group_name_H-M   'P 1'
#
loop_
_entity.id
_entity.type
_entity.pdbx_description
1 polymer ?
#
loop_
_entity_poly.entity_id
_entity_poly.type
_entity_poly.pdbx_seq_one_letter_code
_entity_poly.pdbx_strand_id
1 'polypeptide(L)'
;MTSRDRRRPLVLLALALLWAAPSVARAQDAADVFDDEPAAKADAEKKDDKAPEPEKKDEAKADPKDAAPTPKKDAGADPNVTDRETIEFTQENVAAQMNELEERMFRLSEALRSLEPENASRLKLALKFSREELILQQMKDSQKLLKEAQLARAETEVREMLAKLEHLRRLLLAEDLDFQMKLARLRQIRETLEHLDRIVHEEKRELAWSRSAKEATEAKPPKAEFEKFEKDQARNREAADMLASASARLGGQGVALQKDLIRASGAMGEAEGQLNKEAADPAAVKQDEALKHLTKGRDDLNKAAEALLVELRTELQARILAELHEMHEIQVTIRETTEAQAPRVAQKSRAATLIVTGMAPREAELADRIDQLRALTEETEFGVALPTSLRVIGREMTRAAELLKAGDPTEPTVTLEKRIEEDLMALAEAMRRLPPSSPPKPGTPLPKDLREREKELNRLIAELKMIRLLQSRLNDDTVKVDQGRPDEAVLSPALRRDIAGLSLSQDEIRAALSRLVERYEAPSESGP
;
A
#
# COMPACT_ATOMS: atom_id res chain seq x y z
N MET A 1 -16.80 62.53 25.99
CA MET A 1 -15.41 62.51 25.48
C MET A 1 -14.93 61.07 25.57
N THR A 2 -14.60 60.31 24.53
CA THR A 2 -14.60 60.49 23.07
C THR A 2 -14.79 59.11 22.43
N SER A 3 -15.72 59.07 21.48
CA SER A 3 -15.97 58.06 20.45
C SER A 3 -14.71 57.61 19.68
N ARG A 4 -14.65 56.33 19.28
CA ARG A 4 -13.95 55.75 18.09
C ARG A 4 -14.34 54.26 18.04
N ASP A 5 -15.27 53.75 17.25
CA ASP A 5 -15.59 53.94 15.82
C ASP A 5 -14.45 53.46 14.90
N ARG A 6 -14.53 52.21 14.41
CA ARG A 6 -13.87 51.71 13.18
C ARG A 6 -14.39 50.34 12.73
N ARG A 7 -15.42 50.41 11.87
CA ARG A 7 -15.58 49.77 10.54
C ARG A 7 -15.03 48.35 10.31
N ARG A 8 -15.98 47.43 10.09
CA ARG A 8 -15.87 46.20 9.29
C ARG A 8 -15.56 46.51 7.82
N PRO A 9 -14.98 45.56 7.07
CA PRO A 9 -15.40 45.33 5.69
C PRO A 9 -16.03 43.93 5.53
N LEU A 10 -17.27 43.93 5.05
CA LEU A 10 -17.92 42.81 4.37
C LEU A 10 -17.16 42.56 3.07
N VAL A 11 -16.67 41.33 2.85
CA VAL A 11 -16.30 40.84 1.53
C VAL A 11 -17.34 39.77 1.15
N LEU A 12 -18.33 40.22 0.38
CA LEU A 12 -19.22 39.37 -0.41
C LEU A 12 -18.47 39.02 -1.69
N LEU A 13 -18.17 37.75 -1.90
CA LEU A 13 -17.80 37.24 -3.22
C LEU A 13 -18.83 36.20 -3.65
N ALA A 14 -19.74 36.63 -4.51
CA ALA A 14 -20.61 35.77 -5.28
C ALA A 14 -19.81 35.26 -6.48
N LEU A 15 -19.70 33.93 -6.65
CA LEU A 15 -19.26 33.32 -7.90
C LEU A 15 -20.33 32.35 -8.37
N ALA A 16 -21.03 32.73 -9.42
CA ALA A 16 -21.95 31.89 -10.17
C ALA A 16 -21.59 32.03 -11.66
N LEU A 17 -21.86 30.95 -12.41
CA LEU A 17 -21.72 30.76 -13.87
C LEU A 17 -20.28 30.40 -14.30
N LEU A 18 -20.01 29.42 -15.17
CA LEU A 18 -20.78 28.91 -16.30
C LEU A 18 -20.23 27.51 -16.70
N TRP A 19 -21.10 26.57 -17.06
CA TRP A 19 -20.78 25.38 -17.84
C TRP A 19 -20.25 25.78 -19.22
N ALA A 20 -19.14 25.21 -19.67
CA ALA A 20 -18.72 25.25 -21.07
C ALA A 20 -18.15 23.89 -21.47
N ALA A 21 -18.79 23.28 -22.48
CA ALA A 21 -18.38 22.06 -23.15
C ALA A 21 -17.11 22.29 -24.00
N PRO A 22 -16.33 21.23 -24.31
CA PRO A 22 -15.08 21.36 -25.04
C PRO A 22 -15.31 21.58 -26.54
N SER A 23 -14.85 22.73 -27.03
CA SER A 23 -14.69 23.02 -28.45
C SER A 23 -13.39 22.40 -28.98
N VAL A 24 -13.53 21.64 -30.06
CA VAL A 24 -12.44 21.10 -30.89
C VAL A 24 -11.61 22.24 -31.48
N ALA A 25 -10.31 22.26 -31.20
CA ALA A 25 -9.35 23.14 -31.88
C ALA A 25 -8.30 22.29 -32.59
N ARG A 26 -8.34 22.38 -33.92
CA ARG A 26 -7.40 21.84 -34.91
C ARG A 26 -6.36 22.92 -35.17
N ALA A 27 -5.08 22.60 -35.10
CA ALA A 27 -3.99 23.44 -35.59
C ALA A 27 -2.96 22.57 -36.33
N GLN A 28 -2.87 22.83 -37.64
CA GLN A 28 -1.75 22.61 -38.55
C GLN A 28 -0.54 23.46 -38.10
N ASP A 29 0.71 23.35 -38.51
CA ASP A 29 1.52 22.55 -39.45
C ASP A 29 2.98 22.89 -39.07
N ALA A 30 3.93 21.96 -39.21
CA ALA A 30 5.35 22.28 -39.43
C ALA A 30 6.14 21.05 -39.94
N ALA A 31 6.13 20.91 -41.26
CA ALA A 31 7.25 20.60 -42.18
C ALA A 31 8.34 19.56 -41.82
N ASP A 32 8.40 18.57 -42.72
CA ASP A 32 9.55 18.01 -43.44
C ASP A 32 10.77 17.46 -42.68
N VAL A 33 11.17 16.22 -43.03
CA VAL A 33 12.44 15.92 -43.74
C VAL A 33 12.69 14.39 -43.84
N PHE A 34 13.00 13.95 -45.07
CA PHE A 34 13.48 12.65 -45.59
C PHE A 34 12.50 11.64 -46.21
N ASP A 35 12.46 11.72 -47.55
CA ASP A 35 12.15 10.68 -48.53
C ASP A 35 13.06 9.44 -48.41
N ASP A 36 12.49 8.25 -48.61
CA ASP A 36 13.05 7.20 -49.48
C ASP A 36 12.01 6.09 -49.74
N GLU A 37 11.42 6.12 -50.94
CA GLU A 37 10.77 4.99 -51.63
C GLU A 37 11.85 4.15 -52.37
N PRO A 38 11.59 2.99 -53.04
CA PRO A 38 10.31 2.44 -53.51
C PRO A 38 10.13 0.90 -53.38
N ALA A 39 8.90 0.40 -53.66
CA ALA A 39 8.62 -0.54 -54.77
C ALA A 39 7.26 -1.27 -54.67
N ALA A 40 6.27 -0.71 -55.38
CA ALA A 40 5.26 -1.31 -56.28
C ALA A 40 4.88 -2.81 -56.25
N LYS A 41 3.56 -3.06 -56.18
CA LYS A 41 2.67 -3.67 -57.22
C LYS A 41 1.25 -3.84 -56.62
N ALA A 42 0.26 -3.02 -56.99
CA ALA A 42 -0.62 -3.12 -58.16
C ALA A 42 -1.54 -4.37 -58.15
N ASP A 43 -2.83 -4.18 -57.83
CA ASP A 43 -3.92 -4.35 -58.81
C ASP A 43 -5.24 -3.78 -58.24
N ALA A 44 -5.88 -2.92 -59.03
CA ALA A 44 -7.16 -2.28 -58.76
C ALA A 44 -8.12 -2.60 -59.91
N GLU A 45 -9.40 -2.83 -59.60
CA GLU A 45 -10.47 -2.84 -60.60
C GLU A 45 -11.61 -1.88 -60.18
N LYS A 46 -11.76 -0.82 -60.99
CA LYS A 46 -13.01 -0.19 -61.49
C LYS A 46 -14.03 0.38 -60.49
N LYS A 47 -14.74 1.48 -60.75
CA LYS A 47 -14.75 2.54 -61.78
C LYS A 47 -15.80 3.58 -61.32
N ASP A 48 -15.43 4.85 -61.41
CA ASP A 48 -16.16 5.99 -62.00
C ASP A 48 -17.58 6.42 -61.56
N ASP A 49 -17.60 7.68 -61.13
CA ASP A 49 -18.44 8.80 -61.58
C ASP A 49 -19.92 8.91 -61.15
N LYS A 50 -20.24 9.96 -60.35
CA LYS A 50 -20.72 11.26 -60.88
C LYS A 50 -21.07 12.26 -59.75
N ALA A 51 -20.48 13.44 -59.82
CA ALA A 51 -20.97 14.71 -59.26
C ALA A 51 -22.24 15.19 -60.04
N PRO A 52 -22.98 16.28 -59.68
CA PRO A 52 -22.57 17.42 -58.85
C PRO A 52 -23.64 18.05 -57.91
N GLU A 53 -23.18 18.96 -57.06
CA GLU A 53 -23.90 20.09 -56.44
C GLU A 53 -24.50 21.07 -57.49
N PRO A 54 -25.02 22.27 -57.13
CA PRO A 54 -25.95 22.71 -56.07
C PRO A 54 -27.10 23.57 -56.67
N GLU A 55 -28.12 23.98 -55.90
CA GLU A 55 -28.75 25.29 -56.15
C GLU A 55 -29.58 25.82 -54.97
N LYS A 56 -29.36 27.10 -54.67
CA LYS A 56 -30.08 27.94 -53.71
C LYS A 56 -31.43 28.39 -54.28
N LYS A 57 -32.42 28.66 -53.41
CA LYS A 57 -33.33 29.80 -53.58
C LYS A 57 -34.06 30.17 -52.28
N ASP A 58 -33.98 31.45 -51.97
CA ASP A 58 -34.66 32.18 -50.90
C ASP A 58 -36.16 32.40 -51.20
N GLU A 59 -36.99 32.51 -50.16
CA GLU A 59 -37.80 33.70 -49.79
C GLU A 59 -39.08 33.38 -48.98
N ALA A 60 -39.08 33.90 -47.74
CA ALA A 60 -40.07 34.79 -47.11
C ALA A 60 -41.53 34.37 -46.73
N LYS A 61 -41.80 34.60 -45.43
CA LYS A 61 -43.01 35.16 -44.74
C LYS A 61 -44.23 34.27 -44.46
N ALA A 62 -44.48 34.00 -43.17
CA ALA A 62 -45.43 34.73 -42.28
C ALA A 62 -45.99 33.83 -41.15
N ASP A 63 -45.81 34.27 -39.90
CA ASP A 63 -46.53 33.81 -38.68
C ASP A 63 -48.01 34.27 -38.65
N PRO A 64 -48.89 33.91 -37.67
CA PRO A 64 -48.72 33.11 -36.43
C PRO A 64 -49.88 32.12 -36.07
N LYS A 65 -49.64 31.25 -35.07
CA LYS A 65 -50.46 30.98 -33.85
C LYS A 65 -50.62 29.50 -33.45
N ASP A 66 -50.14 29.23 -32.23
CA ASP A 66 -50.72 28.42 -31.14
C ASP A 66 -51.37 27.05 -31.45
N ALA A 67 -50.63 25.96 -31.18
CA ALA A 67 -51.12 24.79 -30.41
C ALA A 67 -50.00 23.77 -30.17
N ALA A 68 -50.01 23.15 -29.00
CA ALA A 68 -48.96 22.35 -28.37
C ALA A 68 -48.36 21.19 -29.21
N PRO A 69 -47.03 20.94 -29.15
CA PRO A 69 -46.44 19.73 -29.72
C PRO A 69 -46.55 18.56 -28.74
N THR A 70 -47.35 17.59 -29.13
CA THR A 70 -47.26 16.17 -28.73
C THR A 70 -45.81 15.66 -28.83
N PRO A 71 -45.36 14.75 -27.95
CA PRO A 71 -44.01 14.21 -28.00
C PRO A 71 -43.79 13.49 -29.33
N LYS A 72 -42.79 13.96 -30.09
CA LYS A 72 -42.31 13.30 -31.29
C LYS A 72 -41.78 11.92 -30.90
N LYS A 73 -42.46 10.89 -31.39
CA LYS A 73 -42.03 9.50 -31.41
C LYS A 73 -40.82 9.44 -32.35
N ASP A 74 -39.67 9.01 -31.85
CA ASP A 74 -38.47 8.77 -32.66
C ASP A 74 -38.81 7.77 -33.77
N ALA A 75 -38.77 8.24 -35.01
CA ALA A 75 -38.94 7.43 -36.20
C ALA A 75 -37.58 6.79 -36.53
N GLY A 76 -37.34 5.59 -35.99
CA GLY A 76 -36.14 4.81 -36.26
C GLY A 76 -36.06 3.41 -35.63
N ALA A 77 -37.08 2.98 -34.87
CA ALA A 77 -37.13 1.61 -34.34
C ALA A 77 -38.00 0.73 -35.24
N ASP A 78 -37.37 -0.27 -35.87
CA ASP A 78 -38.05 -1.35 -36.59
C ASP A 78 -38.99 -2.08 -35.61
N PRO A 79 -40.32 -2.16 -35.85
CA PRO A 79 -41.31 -2.62 -34.87
C PRO A 79 -41.27 -4.13 -34.55
N ASN A 80 -40.23 -4.84 -35.00
CA ASN A 80 -40.11 -6.29 -34.86
C ASN A 80 -38.93 -6.75 -33.99
N VAL A 81 -38.14 -5.84 -33.42
CA VAL A 81 -37.06 -6.24 -32.48
C VAL A 81 -37.67 -6.45 -31.11
N THR A 82 -37.68 -7.69 -30.64
CA THR A 82 -38.15 -8.02 -29.28
C THR A 82 -37.15 -7.52 -28.23
N ASP A 83 -37.61 -7.16 -27.03
CA ASP A 83 -36.73 -6.78 -25.90
C ASP A 83 -35.66 -7.83 -25.59
N ARG A 84 -35.90 -9.07 -26.00
CA ARG A 84 -34.95 -10.16 -25.88
C ARG A 84 -33.78 -10.05 -26.87
N GLU A 85 -34.06 -9.68 -28.11
CA GLU A 85 -33.05 -9.50 -29.16
C GLU A 85 -32.16 -8.29 -28.85
N THR A 86 -32.72 -7.24 -28.24
CA THR A 86 -31.91 -6.09 -27.78
C THR A 86 -30.99 -6.47 -26.62
N ILE A 87 -31.48 -7.25 -25.65
CA ILE A 87 -30.64 -7.76 -24.55
C ILE A 87 -29.56 -8.71 -25.09
N GLU A 88 -29.88 -9.57 -26.05
CA GLU A 88 -28.91 -10.49 -26.65
C GLU A 88 -27.80 -9.74 -27.39
N PHE A 89 -28.18 -8.76 -28.24
CA PHE A 89 -27.23 -7.94 -28.97
C PHE A 89 -26.31 -7.14 -28.04
N THR A 90 -26.87 -6.59 -26.95
CA THR A 90 -26.07 -5.87 -25.96
C THR A 90 -25.09 -6.79 -25.23
N GLN A 91 -25.50 -8.00 -24.84
CA GLN A 91 -24.60 -8.98 -24.20
C GLN A 91 -23.49 -9.44 -25.14
N GLU A 92 -23.79 -9.66 -26.42
CA GLU A 92 -22.78 -10.00 -27.43
C GLU A 92 -21.76 -8.87 -27.62
N ASN A 93 -22.24 -7.63 -27.71
CA ASN A 93 -21.38 -6.46 -27.81
C ASN A 93 -20.48 -6.30 -26.58
N VAL A 94 -21.01 -6.51 -25.36
CA VAL A 94 -20.23 -6.42 -24.12
C VAL A 94 -19.17 -7.53 -24.05
N ALA A 95 -19.47 -8.74 -24.51
CA ALA A 95 -18.50 -9.83 -24.61
C ALA A 95 -17.38 -9.52 -25.64
N ALA A 96 -17.74 -8.93 -26.78
CA ALA A 96 -16.77 -8.48 -27.77
C ALA A 96 -15.85 -7.37 -27.23
N GLN A 97 -16.42 -6.38 -26.52
CA GLN A 97 -15.67 -5.32 -25.84
C GLN A 97 -14.72 -5.88 -24.78
N MET A 98 -15.13 -6.90 -24.02
CA MET A 98 -14.25 -7.54 -23.04
C MET A 98 -13.08 -8.26 -23.71
N ASN A 99 -13.30 -8.94 -24.84
CA ASN A 99 -12.21 -9.56 -25.61
C ASN A 99 -11.23 -8.50 -26.14
N GLU A 100 -11.76 -7.40 -26.68
CA GLU A 100 -10.92 -6.28 -27.12
C GLU A 100 -10.16 -5.65 -25.96
N LEU A 101 -10.78 -5.52 -24.78
CA LEU A 101 -10.13 -5.02 -23.57
C LEU A 101 -8.96 -5.94 -23.17
N GLU A 102 -9.15 -7.26 -23.15
CA GLU A 102 -8.05 -8.21 -22.87
C GLU A 102 -6.89 -8.06 -23.85
N GLU A 103 -7.17 -7.93 -25.15
CA GLU A 103 -6.15 -7.72 -26.17
C GLU A 103 -5.42 -6.39 -26.00
N ARG A 104 -6.15 -5.30 -25.74
CA ARG A 104 -5.57 -3.97 -25.51
C ARG A 104 -4.73 -3.96 -24.24
N MET A 105 -5.21 -4.56 -23.15
CA MET A 105 -4.44 -4.70 -21.91
C MET A 105 -3.16 -5.49 -22.13
N PHE A 106 -3.22 -6.59 -22.89
CA PHE A 106 -2.03 -7.37 -23.23
C PHE A 106 -1.02 -6.54 -24.03
N ARG A 107 -1.45 -5.90 -25.12
CA ARG A 107 -0.57 -5.07 -25.97
C ARG A 107 0.03 -3.90 -25.19
N LEU A 108 -0.79 -3.21 -24.40
CA LEU A 108 -0.35 -2.12 -23.54
C LEU A 108 0.66 -2.61 -22.49
N SER A 109 0.44 -3.79 -21.92
CA SER A 109 1.38 -4.37 -20.95
C SER A 109 2.74 -4.73 -21.57
N GLU A 110 2.79 -5.14 -22.84
CA GLU A 110 4.06 -5.37 -23.53
C GLU A 110 4.75 -4.05 -23.89
N ALA A 111 3.98 -3.03 -24.31
CA ALA A 111 4.51 -1.70 -24.62
C ALA A 111 5.08 -0.99 -23.38
N LEU A 112 4.38 -1.10 -22.23
CA LEU A 112 4.81 -0.50 -20.97
C LEU A 112 5.93 -1.28 -20.28
N ARG A 113 6.28 -2.49 -20.74
CA ARG A 113 7.24 -3.37 -20.05
C ARG A 113 8.58 -2.71 -19.76
N SER A 114 9.06 -1.83 -20.64
CA SER A 114 10.33 -1.10 -20.47
C SER A 114 10.18 0.31 -19.91
N LEU A 115 9.00 0.92 -20.03
CA LEU A 115 8.75 2.31 -19.62
C LEU A 115 8.17 2.37 -18.20
N GLU A 116 7.14 1.57 -17.95
CA GLU A 116 6.39 1.51 -16.70
C GLU A 116 6.16 0.02 -16.36
N PRO A 117 7.20 -0.70 -15.92
CA PRO A 117 7.13 -2.14 -15.68
C PRO A 117 6.07 -2.52 -14.64
N GLU A 118 5.71 -1.60 -13.75
CA GLU A 118 4.69 -1.73 -12.72
C GLU A 118 3.28 -1.75 -13.32
N ASN A 119 2.94 -0.75 -14.14
CA ASN A 119 1.66 -0.70 -14.85
C ASN A 119 1.51 -1.88 -15.82
N ALA A 120 2.60 -2.29 -16.47
CA ALA A 120 2.65 -3.51 -17.26
C ALA A 120 2.33 -4.78 -16.44
N SER A 121 2.89 -4.88 -15.23
CA SER A 121 2.66 -6.02 -14.33
C SER A 121 1.22 -6.05 -13.81
N ARG A 122 0.65 -4.90 -13.46
CA ARG A 122 -0.78 -4.77 -13.06
C ARG A 122 -1.71 -5.24 -14.18
N LEU A 123 -1.49 -4.78 -15.41
CA LEU A 123 -2.27 -5.19 -16.57
C LEU A 123 -2.14 -6.68 -16.86
N LYS A 124 -0.93 -7.26 -16.72
CA LYS A 124 -0.72 -8.71 -16.87
C LYS A 124 -1.42 -9.52 -15.78
N LEU A 125 -1.42 -9.05 -14.54
CA LEU A 125 -2.12 -9.72 -13.45
C LEU A 125 -3.63 -9.68 -13.65
N ALA A 126 -4.17 -8.52 -14.04
CA ALA A 126 -5.59 -8.37 -14.37
C ALA A 126 -5.99 -9.27 -15.56
N LEU A 127 -5.16 -9.35 -16.60
CA LEU A 127 -5.36 -10.26 -17.73
C LEU A 127 -5.34 -11.73 -17.28
N LYS A 128 -4.38 -12.11 -16.43
CA LYS A 128 -4.29 -13.46 -15.90
C LYS A 128 -5.53 -13.82 -15.09
N PHE A 129 -5.98 -12.94 -14.20
CA PHE A 129 -7.22 -13.10 -13.44
C PHE A 129 -8.43 -13.28 -14.36
N SER A 130 -8.60 -12.42 -15.37
CA SER A 130 -9.72 -12.52 -16.34
C SER A 130 -9.78 -13.90 -17.02
N ARG A 131 -8.62 -14.44 -17.37
CA ARG A 131 -8.48 -15.76 -18.02
C ARG A 131 -8.70 -16.91 -17.06
N GLU A 132 -8.15 -16.84 -15.85
CA GLU A 132 -8.31 -17.88 -14.82
C GLU A 132 -9.76 -17.97 -14.33
N GLU A 133 -10.43 -16.84 -14.18
CA GLU A 133 -11.85 -16.76 -13.81
C GLU A 133 -12.81 -17.03 -14.97
N LEU A 134 -12.27 -17.27 -16.18
CA LEU A 134 -13.02 -17.60 -17.38
C LEU A 134 -14.15 -16.59 -17.68
N ILE A 135 -13.91 -15.29 -17.46
CA ILE A 135 -14.95 -14.24 -17.56
C ILE A 135 -15.59 -14.25 -18.95
N LEU A 136 -14.79 -14.32 -20.01
CA LEU A 136 -15.28 -14.40 -21.39
C LEU A 136 -16.14 -15.64 -21.67
N GLN A 137 -15.82 -16.77 -21.03
CA GLN A 137 -16.60 -17.99 -21.17
C GLN A 137 -17.94 -17.85 -20.45
N GLN A 138 -17.95 -17.34 -19.22
CA GLN A 138 -19.17 -17.08 -18.45
C GLN A 138 -20.10 -16.06 -19.14
N MET A 139 -19.54 -15.06 -19.84
CA MET A 139 -20.30 -14.13 -20.68
C MET A 139 -21.03 -14.84 -21.82
N LYS A 140 -20.34 -15.73 -22.53
CA LYS A 140 -20.93 -16.54 -23.62
C LYS A 140 -21.98 -17.51 -23.11
N ASP A 141 -21.74 -18.14 -21.96
CA ASP A 141 -22.68 -19.05 -21.32
C ASP A 141 -23.93 -18.31 -20.83
N SER A 142 -23.78 -17.11 -20.28
CA SER A 142 -24.90 -16.22 -19.93
C SER A 142 -25.73 -15.85 -21.17
N GLN A 143 -25.08 -15.51 -22.30
CA GLN A 143 -25.77 -15.25 -23.56
C GLN A 143 -26.55 -16.49 -24.04
N LYS A 144 -25.96 -17.68 -23.94
CA LYS A 144 -26.63 -18.93 -24.29
C LYS A 144 -27.84 -19.21 -23.40
N LEU A 145 -27.75 -18.96 -22.10
CA LEU A 145 -28.89 -19.09 -21.17
C LEU A 145 -30.02 -18.11 -21.52
N LEU A 146 -29.68 -16.89 -21.94
CA LEU A 146 -30.66 -15.91 -22.43
C LEU A 146 -31.33 -16.39 -23.75
N LYS A 147 -30.58 -17.03 -24.67
CA LYS A 147 -31.09 -17.68 -25.89
C LYS A 147 -31.99 -18.88 -25.61
N GLU A 148 -31.78 -19.57 -24.50
CA GLU A 148 -32.60 -20.70 -24.07
C GLU A 148 -33.78 -20.28 -23.17
N ALA A 149 -33.97 -18.98 -22.93
CA ALA A 149 -34.99 -18.40 -22.04
C ALA A 149 -34.88 -18.87 -20.58
N GLN A 150 -33.67 -19.25 -20.13
CA GLN A 150 -33.39 -19.66 -18.75
C GLN A 150 -33.06 -18.43 -17.87
N LEU A 151 -34.02 -17.52 -17.73
CA LEU A 151 -33.78 -16.18 -17.14
C LEU A 151 -33.23 -16.22 -15.71
N ALA A 152 -33.73 -17.12 -14.84
CA ALA A 152 -33.27 -17.20 -13.46
C ALA A 152 -31.81 -17.66 -13.33
N ARG A 153 -31.36 -18.56 -14.22
CA ARG A 153 -29.96 -19.00 -14.27
C ARG A 153 -29.07 -17.91 -14.86
N ALA A 154 -29.52 -17.28 -15.94
CA ALA A 154 -28.82 -16.15 -16.54
C ALA A 154 -28.64 -14.99 -15.54
N GLU A 155 -29.64 -14.68 -14.71
CA GLU A 155 -29.53 -13.67 -13.66
C GLU A 155 -28.44 -13.99 -12.63
N THR A 156 -28.32 -15.25 -12.23
CA THR A 156 -27.31 -15.69 -11.26
C THR A 156 -25.90 -15.60 -11.85
N GLU A 157 -25.69 -16.12 -13.06
CA GLU A 157 -24.41 -16.04 -13.77
C GLU A 157 -24.00 -14.58 -14.03
N VAL A 158 -24.95 -13.70 -14.39
CA VAL A 158 -24.67 -12.26 -14.59
C VAL A 158 -24.26 -11.60 -13.28
N ARG A 159 -24.85 -11.94 -12.13
CA ARG A 159 -24.42 -11.41 -10.82
C ARG A 159 -23.00 -11.83 -10.46
N GLU A 160 -22.67 -13.11 -10.65
CA GLU A 160 -21.32 -13.61 -10.40
C GLU A 160 -20.30 -12.95 -11.33
N MET A 161 -20.62 -12.83 -12.61
CA MET A 161 -19.80 -12.11 -13.59
C MET A 161 -19.61 -10.63 -13.21
N LEU A 162 -20.65 -9.92 -12.77
CA LEU A 162 -20.53 -8.53 -12.31
C LEU A 162 -19.58 -8.42 -11.12
N ALA A 163 -19.65 -9.34 -10.14
CA ALA A 163 -18.73 -9.36 -9.01
C ALA A 163 -17.27 -9.58 -9.48
N LYS A 164 -17.04 -10.46 -10.47
CA LYS A 164 -15.72 -10.68 -11.07
C LYS A 164 -15.21 -9.46 -11.84
N LEU A 165 -16.07 -8.78 -12.61
CA LEU A 165 -15.72 -7.54 -13.32
C LEU A 165 -15.43 -6.39 -12.35
N GLU A 166 -16.16 -6.29 -11.24
CA GLU A 166 -15.84 -5.35 -10.16
C GLU A 166 -14.48 -5.66 -9.52
N HIS A 167 -14.16 -6.94 -9.30
CA HIS A 167 -12.85 -7.34 -8.80
C HIS A 167 -11.73 -6.99 -9.79
N LEU A 168 -11.92 -7.27 -11.08
CA LEU A 168 -11.00 -6.89 -12.15
C LEU A 168 -10.79 -5.36 -12.18
N ARG A 169 -11.88 -4.59 -12.07
CA ARG A 169 -11.82 -3.13 -11.96
C ARG A 169 -11.02 -2.70 -10.73
N ARG A 170 -11.23 -3.33 -9.57
CA ARG A 170 -10.45 -3.03 -8.36
C ARG A 170 -8.97 -3.36 -8.55
N LEU A 171 -8.61 -4.47 -9.20
CA LEU A 171 -7.21 -4.80 -9.52
C LEU A 171 -6.57 -3.76 -10.43
N LEU A 172 -7.31 -3.28 -11.44
CA LEU A 172 -6.83 -2.26 -12.38
C LEU A 172 -6.72 -0.87 -11.75
N LEU A 173 -7.61 -0.54 -10.81
CA LEU A 173 -7.67 0.75 -10.12
C LEU A 173 -6.97 0.74 -8.76
N ALA A 174 -6.43 -0.39 -8.31
CA ALA A 174 -5.67 -0.47 -7.08
C ALA A 174 -4.37 0.30 -7.24
N GLU A 175 -4.41 1.57 -6.88
CA GLU A 175 -3.24 2.44 -6.70
C GLU A 175 -2.20 1.73 -5.81
N ASP A 176 -2.68 0.95 -4.83
CA ASP A 176 -1.88 0.22 -3.85
C ASP A 176 -1.36 -1.16 -4.29
N LEU A 177 -1.76 -1.71 -5.44
CA LEU A 177 -1.40 -3.09 -5.78
C LEU A 177 0.12 -3.27 -5.90
N ASP A 178 0.80 -2.27 -6.46
CA ASP A 178 2.25 -2.31 -6.60
C ASP A 178 2.95 -2.26 -5.22
N PHE A 179 2.51 -1.36 -4.35
CA PHE A 179 2.98 -1.31 -2.95
C PHE A 179 2.75 -2.64 -2.23
N GLN A 180 1.59 -3.26 -2.39
CA GLN A 180 1.28 -4.58 -1.80
C GLN A 180 2.17 -5.69 -2.38
N MET A 181 2.47 -5.66 -3.68
CA MET A 181 3.37 -6.62 -4.33
C MET A 181 4.81 -6.43 -3.86
N LYS A 182 5.28 -5.19 -3.71
CA LYS A 182 6.59 -4.85 -3.13
C LYS A 182 6.67 -5.34 -1.68
N LEU A 183 5.62 -5.14 -0.87
CA LEU A 183 5.53 -5.67 0.50
C LEU A 183 5.57 -7.20 0.54
N ALA A 184 4.78 -7.88 -0.29
CA ALA A 184 4.79 -9.33 -0.38
C ALA A 184 6.17 -9.87 -0.78
N ARG A 185 6.83 -9.21 -1.73
CA ARG A 185 8.21 -9.54 -2.13
C ARG A 185 9.19 -9.34 -0.98
N LEU A 186 9.07 -8.26 -0.21
CA LEU A 186 9.90 -8.01 0.98
C LEU A 186 9.73 -9.13 2.02
N ARG A 187 8.49 -9.56 2.30
CA ARG A 187 8.21 -10.71 3.19
C ARG A 187 8.92 -11.97 2.71
N GLN A 188 8.80 -12.27 1.42
CA GLN A 188 9.44 -13.44 0.82
C GLN A 188 10.97 -13.37 0.89
N ILE A 189 11.56 -12.19 0.70
CA ILE A 189 13.00 -11.97 0.86
C ILE A 189 13.43 -12.21 2.32
N ARG A 190 12.68 -11.67 3.30
CA ARG A 190 12.97 -11.88 4.73
C ARG A 190 12.90 -13.35 5.14
N GLU A 191 11.88 -14.08 4.69
CA GLU A 191 11.77 -15.53 4.92
C GLU A 191 12.96 -16.29 4.31
N THR A 192 13.37 -15.91 3.10
CA THR A 192 14.55 -16.50 2.43
C THR A 192 15.84 -16.20 3.20
N LEU A 193 15.99 -14.98 3.75
CA LEU A 193 17.11 -14.61 4.61
C LEU A 193 17.14 -15.43 5.89
N GLU A 194 16.00 -15.64 6.55
CA GLU A 194 15.92 -16.49 7.75
C GLU A 194 16.30 -17.96 7.47
N HIS A 195 15.93 -18.48 6.29
CA HIS A 195 16.33 -19.82 5.85
C HIS A 195 17.84 -19.86 5.60
N LEU A 196 18.38 -18.86 4.91
CA LEU A 196 19.80 -18.75 4.62
C LEU A 196 20.64 -18.59 5.90
N ASP A 197 20.16 -17.82 6.87
CA ASP A 197 20.83 -17.62 8.15
C ASP A 197 20.95 -18.92 8.95
N ARG A 198 19.92 -19.79 8.88
CA ARG A 198 19.97 -21.14 9.45
C ARG A 198 21.04 -22.00 8.77
N ILE A 199 21.06 -22.05 7.44
CA ILE A 199 22.07 -22.79 6.66
C ILE A 199 23.49 -22.28 6.97
N VAL A 200 23.68 -20.96 7.03
CA VAL A 200 24.96 -20.33 7.40
C VAL A 200 25.38 -20.70 8.82
N HIS A 201 24.44 -20.74 9.76
CA HIS A 201 24.73 -21.11 11.14
C HIS A 201 25.15 -22.58 11.27
N GLU A 202 24.45 -23.47 10.57
CA GLU A 202 24.78 -24.90 10.52
C GLU A 202 26.14 -25.13 9.87
N GLU A 203 26.42 -24.48 8.73
CA GLU A 203 27.70 -24.58 8.04
C GLU A 203 28.87 -24.10 8.92
N LYS A 204 28.67 -23.01 9.68
CA LYS A 204 29.67 -22.52 10.64
C LYS A 204 29.94 -23.53 11.76
N ARG A 205 28.90 -24.21 12.25
CA ARG A 205 29.02 -25.24 13.29
C ARG A 205 29.83 -26.43 12.77
N GLU A 206 29.56 -26.87 11.55
CA GLU A 206 30.26 -27.99 10.91
C GLU A 206 31.73 -27.64 10.60
N LEU A 207 31.97 -26.44 10.07
CA LEU A 207 33.32 -25.90 9.85
C LEU A 207 34.12 -25.81 11.16
N ALA A 208 33.51 -25.32 12.24
CA ALA A 208 34.17 -25.25 13.54
C ALA A 208 34.57 -26.64 14.05
N TRP A 209 33.71 -27.64 13.88
CA TRP A 209 34.03 -29.01 14.21
C TRP A 209 35.18 -29.55 13.34
N SER A 210 35.13 -29.42 12.02
CA SER A 210 36.18 -29.91 11.12
C SER A 210 37.55 -29.28 11.43
N ARG A 211 37.57 -28.00 11.81
CA ARG A 211 38.79 -27.32 12.28
C ARG A 211 39.30 -27.91 13.60
N SER A 212 38.41 -28.13 14.57
CA SER A 212 38.80 -28.78 15.84
C SER A 212 39.30 -30.21 15.66
N ALA A 213 38.67 -30.97 14.76
CA ALA A 213 39.04 -32.34 14.42
C ALA A 213 40.42 -32.42 13.75
N LYS A 214 40.81 -31.38 13.00
CA LYS A 214 42.17 -31.24 12.45
C LYS A 214 43.21 -30.98 13.54
N GLU A 215 42.87 -30.18 14.55
CA GLU A 215 43.78 -29.77 15.62
C GLU A 215 43.97 -30.83 16.71
N ALA A 216 43.09 -31.84 16.76
CA ALA A 216 43.20 -32.99 17.65
C ALA A 216 44.43 -33.86 17.30
N THR A 217 45.57 -33.52 17.89
CA THR A 217 46.88 -34.14 17.64
C THR A 217 47.08 -35.48 18.37
N GLU A 218 46.31 -35.75 19.42
CA GLU A 218 46.51 -36.94 20.28
C GLU A 218 45.56 -38.11 19.98
N ALA A 219 44.39 -37.87 19.37
CA ALA A 219 43.45 -38.92 19.00
C ALA A 219 42.62 -38.50 17.77
N LYS A 220 42.61 -39.34 16.73
CA LYS A 220 41.73 -39.17 15.58
C LYS A 220 40.26 -39.24 16.06
N PRO A 221 39.37 -38.32 15.63
CA PRO A 221 37.97 -38.38 16.01
C PRO A 221 37.36 -39.74 15.66
N PRO A 222 36.43 -40.27 16.47
CA PRO A 222 35.81 -41.55 16.19
C PRO A 222 35.00 -41.47 14.89
N LYS A 223 34.99 -42.56 14.12
CA LYS A 223 34.25 -42.65 12.85
C LYS A 223 32.77 -42.25 12.97
N ALA A 224 32.13 -42.55 14.10
CA ALA A 224 30.74 -42.17 14.37
C ALA A 224 30.51 -40.64 14.36
N GLU A 225 31.51 -39.84 14.74
CA GLU A 225 31.43 -38.38 14.63
C GLU A 225 31.51 -37.92 13.17
N PHE A 226 32.41 -38.50 12.38
CA PHE A 226 32.47 -38.22 10.93
C PHE A 226 31.14 -38.55 10.24
N GLU A 227 30.54 -39.71 10.52
CA GLU A 227 29.25 -40.10 9.95
C GLU A 227 28.11 -39.16 10.37
N LYS A 228 28.19 -38.58 11.58
CA LYS A 228 27.21 -37.60 12.05
C LYS A 228 27.34 -36.29 11.26
N PHE A 229 28.55 -35.74 11.18
CA PHE A 229 28.80 -34.49 10.46
C PHE A 229 28.62 -34.62 8.95
N GLU A 230 28.88 -35.80 8.37
CA GLU A 230 28.54 -36.12 6.98
C GLU A 230 27.02 -36.01 6.75
N LYS A 231 26.20 -36.59 7.65
CA LYS A 231 24.74 -36.50 7.55
C LYS A 231 24.21 -35.08 7.77
N ASP A 232 24.80 -34.34 8.71
CA ASP A 232 24.43 -32.94 8.95
C ASP A 232 24.79 -32.08 7.71
N GLN A 233 25.97 -32.27 7.13
CA GLN A 233 26.40 -31.62 5.89
C GLN A 233 25.47 -31.95 4.70
N ALA A 234 25.07 -33.22 4.55
CA ALA A 234 24.14 -33.64 3.51
C ALA A 234 22.77 -32.96 3.65
N ARG A 235 22.26 -32.82 4.88
CA ARG A 235 21.01 -32.08 5.16
C ARG A 235 21.17 -30.59 4.85
N ASN A 236 22.31 -29.99 5.20
CA ASN A 236 22.58 -28.59 4.93
C ASN A 236 22.63 -28.32 3.41
N ARG A 237 23.24 -29.25 2.64
CA ARG A 237 23.22 -29.22 1.17
C ARG A 237 21.80 -29.30 0.61
N GLU A 238 21.00 -30.27 1.06
CA GLU A 238 19.61 -30.42 0.64
C GLU A 238 18.78 -29.15 0.93
N ALA A 239 19.00 -28.53 2.09
CA ALA A 239 18.38 -27.25 2.44
C ALA A 239 18.80 -26.12 1.48
N ALA A 240 20.08 -26.04 1.12
CA ALA A 240 20.59 -25.07 0.15
C ALA A 240 20.00 -25.30 -1.26
N ASP A 241 19.86 -26.55 -1.70
CA ASP A 241 19.26 -26.89 -3.00
C ASP A 241 17.76 -26.55 -3.05
N MET A 242 17.02 -26.87 -1.98
CA MET A 242 15.61 -26.46 -1.86
C MET A 242 15.48 -24.94 -1.88
N LEU A 243 16.33 -24.21 -1.14
CA LEU A 243 16.34 -22.76 -1.14
C LEU A 243 16.69 -22.17 -2.52
N ALA A 244 17.62 -22.79 -3.26
CA ALA A 244 17.99 -22.38 -4.61
C ALA A 244 16.82 -22.51 -5.59
N SER A 245 16.02 -23.57 -5.46
CA SER A 245 14.82 -23.76 -6.29
C SER A 245 13.73 -22.71 -5.98
N ALA A 246 13.59 -22.33 -4.70
CA ALA A 246 12.61 -21.34 -4.26
C ALA A 246 13.05 -19.91 -4.62
N SER A 247 14.35 -19.60 -4.54
CA SER A 247 14.88 -18.26 -4.73
C SER A 247 14.66 -17.72 -6.15
N ALA A 248 14.56 -18.59 -7.16
CA ALA A 248 14.27 -18.19 -8.55
C ALA A 248 12.98 -17.34 -8.68
N ARG A 249 12.03 -17.48 -7.75
CA ARG A 249 10.78 -16.71 -7.71
C ARG A 249 10.96 -15.25 -7.28
N LEU A 250 12.10 -14.88 -6.72
CA LEU A 250 12.42 -13.53 -6.24
C LEU A 250 12.87 -12.57 -7.35
N GLY A 251 12.81 -12.99 -8.62
CA GLY A 251 13.25 -12.19 -9.77
C GLY A 251 14.78 -12.14 -9.90
N GLY A 252 15.32 -11.03 -10.41
CA GLY A 252 16.76 -10.92 -10.75
C GLY A 252 17.70 -11.17 -9.57
N GLN A 253 17.36 -10.67 -8.37
CA GLN A 253 18.11 -10.93 -7.14
C GLN A 253 18.04 -12.42 -6.74
N GLY A 254 16.91 -13.05 -6.98
CA GLY A 254 16.69 -14.48 -6.78
C GLY A 254 17.59 -15.38 -7.62
N VAL A 255 17.82 -14.99 -8.89
CA VAL A 255 18.72 -15.69 -9.81
C VAL A 255 20.17 -15.57 -9.37
N ALA A 256 20.59 -14.39 -8.90
CA ALA A 256 21.93 -14.20 -8.35
C ALA A 256 22.16 -15.08 -7.11
N LEU A 257 21.19 -15.09 -6.18
CA LEU A 257 21.22 -15.95 -4.99
C LEU A 257 21.24 -17.43 -5.37
N GLN A 258 20.39 -17.85 -6.32
CA GLN A 258 20.34 -19.24 -6.80
C GLN A 258 21.72 -19.71 -7.27
N LYS A 259 22.45 -18.88 -8.01
CA LYS A 259 23.79 -19.19 -8.50
C LYS A 259 24.80 -19.37 -7.36
N ASP A 260 24.75 -18.51 -6.34
CA ASP A 260 25.63 -18.65 -5.17
C ASP A 260 25.24 -19.89 -4.33
N LEU A 261 23.96 -20.20 -4.19
CA LEU A 261 23.48 -21.42 -3.51
C LEU A 261 23.90 -22.71 -4.23
N ILE A 262 23.82 -22.77 -5.56
CA ILE A 262 24.29 -23.92 -6.34
C ILE A 262 25.80 -24.14 -6.13
N ARG A 263 26.58 -23.06 -6.06
CA ARG A 263 28.03 -23.15 -5.79
C ARG A 263 28.31 -23.60 -4.36
N ALA A 264 27.58 -23.07 -3.39
CA ALA A 264 27.66 -23.51 -2.00
C ALA A 264 27.33 -25.00 -1.88
N SER A 265 26.21 -25.44 -2.48
CA SER A 265 25.79 -26.85 -2.51
C SER A 265 26.84 -27.77 -3.14
N GLY A 266 27.48 -27.35 -4.23
CA GLY A 266 28.61 -28.07 -4.83
C GLY A 266 29.78 -28.25 -3.86
N ALA A 267 30.19 -27.18 -3.18
CA ALA A 267 31.25 -27.24 -2.17
C ALA A 267 30.86 -28.09 -0.94
N MET A 268 29.61 -28.01 -0.49
CA MET A 268 29.08 -28.87 0.59
C MET A 268 29.08 -30.35 0.21
N GLY A 269 28.73 -30.69 -1.03
CA GLY A 269 28.80 -32.07 -1.53
C GLY A 269 30.22 -32.61 -1.61
N GLU A 270 31.20 -31.76 -1.95
CA GLU A 270 32.61 -32.12 -1.86
C GLU A 270 33.05 -32.30 -0.40
N ALA A 271 32.61 -31.44 0.52
CA ALA A 271 32.89 -31.57 1.95
C ALA A 271 32.32 -32.89 2.53
N GLU A 272 31.07 -33.22 2.22
CA GLU A 272 30.43 -34.50 2.56
C GLU A 272 31.30 -35.68 2.11
N GLY A 273 31.77 -35.66 0.86
CA GLY A 273 32.65 -36.69 0.32
C GLY A 273 34.02 -36.79 1.02
N GLN A 274 34.53 -35.69 1.59
CA GLN A 274 35.75 -35.70 2.41
C GLN A 274 35.48 -36.21 3.83
N LEU A 275 34.33 -35.87 4.41
CA LEU A 275 33.91 -36.35 5.73
C LEU A 275 33.72 -37.87 5.73
N ASN A 276 33.11 -38.43 4.68
CA ASN A 276 32.99 -39.88 4.48
C ASN A 276 34.35 -40.59 4.42
N LYS A 277 35.37 -39.91 3.86
CA LYS A 277 36.76 -40.39 3.83
C LYS A 277 37.52 -40.15 5.14
N GLU A 278 36.85 -39.68 6.18
CA GLU A 278 37.43 -39.30 7.47
C GLU A 278 38.53 -38.22 7.34
N ALA A 279 38.38 -37.32 6.35
CA ALA A 279 39.37 -36.31 6.00
C ALA A 279 38.87 -34.90 6.40
N ALA A 280 39.05 -34.55 7.67
CA ALA A 280 38.56 -33.29 8.25
C ALA A 280 39.19 -32.03 7.64
N ASP A 281 40.50 -32.06 7.32
CA ASP A 281 41.20 -30.88 6.76
C ASP A 281 40.67 -30.48 5.37
N PRO A 282 40.60 -31.38 4.36
CA PRO A 282 40.01 -31.01 3.08
C PRO A 282 38.51 -30.72 3.17
N ALA A 283 37.78 -31.34 4.10
CA ALA A 283 36.38 -30.99 4.37
C ALA A 283 36.26 -29.54 4.84
N ALA A 284 37.09 -29.10 5.78
CA ALA A 284 37.09 -27.73 6.30
C ALA A 284 37.36 -26.68 5.21
N VAL A 285 38.25 -26.97 4.25
CA VAL A 285 38.49 -26.07 3.10
C VAL A 285 37.23 -25.90 2.25
N LYS A 286 36.49 -26.98 2.04
CA LYS A 286 35.26 -26.98 1.24
C LYS A 286 34.09 -26.34 1.96
N GLN A 287 33.99 -26.54 3.28
CA GLN A 287 33.02 -25.85 4.13
C GLN A 287 33.27 -24.33 4.16
N ASP A 288 34.54 -23.90 4.21
CA ASP A 288 34.90 -22.48 4.12
C ASP A 288 34.53 -21.86 2.76
N GLU A 289 34.71 -22.61 1.67
CA GLU A 289 34.29 -22.23 0.32
C GLU A 289 32.75 -22.11 0.23
N ALA A 290 32.01 -23.09 0.75
CA ALA A 290 30.56 -23.04 0.84
C ALA A 290 30.09 -21.81 1.64
N LEU A 291 30.68 -21.59 2.82
CA LEU A 291 30.35 -20.48 3.70
C LEU A 291 30.55 -19.13 3.00
N LYS A 292 31.63 -18.93 2.22
CA LYS A 292 31.86 -17.71 1.44
C LYS A 292 30.72 -17.43 0.45
N HIS A 293 30.24 -18.46 -0.25
CA HIS A 293 29.14 -18.33 -1.19
C HIS A 293 27.82 -18.02 -0.48
N LEU A 294 27.52 -18.70 0.63
CA LEU A 294 26.32 -18.44 1.43
C LEU A 294 26.33 -17.02 1.99
N THR A 295 27.45 -16.56 2.59
CA THR A 295 27.54 -15.21 3.15
C THR A 295 27.44 -14.14 2.08
N LYS A 296 28.03 -14.37 0.89
CA LYS A 296 27.89 -13.47 -0.24
C LYS A 296 26.43 -13.36 -0.71
N GLY A 297 25.75 -14.50 -0.89
CA GLY A 297 24.34 -14.51 -1.26
C GLY A 297 23.46 -13.82 -0.22
N ARG A 298 23.75 -14.01 1.07
CA ARG A 298 23.09 -13.34 2.19
C ARG A 298 23.26 -11.83 2.13
N ASP A 299 24.48 -11.35 1.94
CA ASP A 299 24.79 -9.92 1.91
C ASP A 299 24.14 -9.23 0.70
N ASP A 300 24.14 -9.88 -0.46
CA ASP A 300 23.48 -9.35 -1.67
C ASP A 300 21.96 -9.34 -1.52
N LEU A 301 21.37 -10.37 -0.89
CA LEU A 301 19.94 -10.40 -0.59
C LEU A 301 19.54 -9.38 0.48
N ASN A 302 20.38 -9.11 1.48
CA ASN A 302 20.17 -8.04 2.46
C ASN A 302 20.15 -6.66 1.79
N LYS A 303 21.11 -6.36 0.91
CA LYS A 303 21.13 -5.08 0.15
C LYS A 303 19.87 -4.93 -0.71
N ALA A 304 19.42 -6.02 -1.31
CA ALA A 304 18.17 -6.07 -2.06
C ALA A 304 16.94 -5.76 -1.19
N ALA A 305 16.86 -6.36 0.00
CA ALA A 305 15.81 -6.09 0.97
C ALA A 305 15.82 -4.63 1.44
N GLU A 306 17.01 -4.09 1.74
CA GLU A 306 17.20 -2.69 2.16
C GLU A 306 16.78 -1.71 1.06
N ALA A 307 17.15 -1.95 -0.20
CA ALA A 307 16.73 -1.12 -1.32
C ALA A 307 15.20 -1.10 -1.48
N LEU A 308 14.57 -2.28 -1.46
CA LEU A 308 13.12 -2.42 -1.55
C LEU A 308 12.40 -1.76 -0.34
N LEU A 309 12.98 -1.87 0.85
CA LEU A 309 12.49 -1.17 2.04
C LEU A 309 12.53 0.35 1.85
N VAL A 310 13.59 0.92 1.30
CA VAL A 310 13.68 2.37 1.06
C VAL A 310 12.64 2.83 0.04
N GLU A 311 12.40 2.06 -1.02
CA GLU A 311 11.34 2.33 -2.00
C GLU A 311 9.95 2.33 -1.33
N LEU A 312 9.63 1.24 -0.63
CA LEU A 312 8.37 1.10 0.12
C LEU A 312 8.17 2.23 1.13
N ARG A 313 9.22 2.60 1.87
CA ARG A 313 9.16 3.68 2.86
C ARG A 313 8.93 5.05 2.23
N THR A 314 9.46 5.29 1.04
CA THR A 314 9.27 6.54 0.31
C THR A 314 7.81 6.66 -0.15
N GLU A 315 7.26 5.59 -0.74
CA GLU A 315 5.85 5.52 -1.14
C GLU A 315 4.93 5.63 0.08
N LEU A 316 5.22 4.88 1.14
CA LEU A 316 4.45 4.90 2.38
C LEU A 316 4.48 6.28 3.04
N GLN A 317 5.61 6.99 3.01
CA GLN A 317 5.70 8.36 3.54
C GLN A 317 4.75 9.31 2.81
N ALA A 318 4.74 9.27 1.47
CA ALA A 318 3.85 10.09 0.66
C ALA A 318 2.38 9.77 0.96
N ARG A 319 2.05 8.47 1.06
CA ARG A 319 0.72 7.99 1.42
C ARG A 319 0.28 8.45 2.81
N ILE A 320 1.11 8.25 3.84
CA ILE A 320 0.80 8.68 5.21
C ILE A 320 0.56 10.18 5.24
N LEU A 321 1.38 10.97 4.53
CA LEU A 321 1.16 12.41 4.48
C LEU A 321 -0.19 12.75 3.84
N ALA A 322 -0.54 12.16 2.69
CA ALA A 322 -1.83 12.40 2.05
C ALA A 322 -3.01 12.03 2.98
N GLU A 323 -2.98 10.82 3.54
CA GLU A 323 -4.02 10.31 4.44
C GLU A 323 -4.15 11.16 5.71
N LEU A 324 -3.04 11.58 6.34
CA LEU A 324 -3.11 12.43 7.53
C LEU A 324 -3.77 13.79 7.25
N HIS A 325 -3.58 14.36 6.06
CA HIS A 325 -4.25 15.62 5.69
C HIS A 325 -5.74 15.39 5.40
N GLU A 326 -6.08 14.34 4.65
CA GLU A 326 -7.49 13.99 4.38
C GLU A 326 -8.25 13.70 5.69
N MET A 327 -7.67 12.88 6.56
CA MET A 327 -8.25 12.58 7.88
C MET A 327 -8.40 13.84 8.73
N HIS A 328 -7.46 14.79 8.66
CA HIS A 328 -7.59 16.06 9.35
C HIS A 328 -8.76 16.89 8.82
N GLU A 329 -8.95 17.00 7.51
CA GLU A 329 -10.09 17.72 6.91
C GLU A 329 -11.44 17.09 7.30
N ILE A 330 -11.50 15.75 7.33
CA ILE A 330 -12.70 15.03 7.78
C ILE A 330 -12.95 15.28 9.27
N GLN A 331 -11.91 15.20 10.12
CA GLN A 331 -12.00 15.46 11.55
C GLN A 331 -12.53 16.88 11.84
N VAL A 332 -12.00 17.88 11.13
CA VAL A 332 -12.45 19.29 11.19
C VAL A 332 -13.94 19.40 10.90
N THR A 333 -14.42 18.67 9.88
CA THR A 333 -15.84 18.65 9.51
C THR A 333 -16.71 17.99 10.58
N ILE A 334 -16.23 16.90 11.20
CA ILE A 334 -16.91 16.20 12.29
C ILE A 334 -17.05 17.15 13.49
N ARG A 335 -15.94 17.73 13.96
CA ARG A 335 -15.92 18.69 15.06
C ARG A 335 -16.85 19.86 14.83
N GLU A 336 -16.75 20.53 13.67
CA GLU A 336 -17.61 21.67 13.35
C GLU A 336 -19.09 21.32 13.42
N THR A 337 -19.44 20.11 12.96
CA THR A 337 -20.81 19.61 13.05
C THR A 337 -21.21 19.33 14.49
N THR A 338 -20.37 18.66 15.28
CA THR A 338 -20.57 18.38 16.70
C THR A 338 -20.80 19.67 17.50
N GLU A 339 -19.89 20.65 17.35
CA GLU A 339 -19.91 21.96 18.01
C GLU A 339 -21.14 22.77 17.61
N ALA A 340 -21.52 22.77 16.32
CA ALA A 340 -22.70 23.48 15.83
C ALA A 340 -24.03 22.86 16.34
N GLN A 341 -24.08 21.54 16.56
CA GLN A 341 -25.28 20.87 17.06
C GLN A 341 -25.38 20.88 18.59
N ALA A 342 -24.29 21.12 19.33
CA ALA A 342 -24.25 21.06 20.79
C ALA A 342 -25.38 21.86 21.48
N PRO A 343 -25.67 23.13 21.12
CA PRO A 343 -26.75 23.89 21.76
C PRO A 343 -28.14 23.28 21.53
N ARG A 344 -28.36 22.66 20.36
CA ARG A 344 -29.65 22.05 20.00
C ARG A 344 -29.83 20.71 20.70
N VAL A 345 -28.76 19.94 20.90
CA VAL A 345 -28.79 18.71 21.71
C VAL A 345 -29.06 19.05 23.18
N ALA A 346 -28.46 20.12 23.72
CA ALA A 346 -28.77 20.61 25.05
C ALA A 346 -30.26 21.01 25.22
N GLN A 347 -30.90 21.50 24.15
CA GLN A 347 -32.34 21.74 24.07
C GLN A 347 -33.19 20.47 23.82
N LYS A 348 -32.59 19.28 23.93
CA LYS A 348 -33.22 17.97 23.70
C LYS A 348 -33.80 17.79 22.29
N SER A 349 -33.21 18.44 21.29
CA SER A 349 -33.61 18.23 19.90
C SER A 349 -33.20 16.84 19.43
N ARG A 350 -34.20 15.99 19.15
CA ARG A 350 -33.98 14.65 18.59
C ARG A 350 -33.25 14.71 17.24
N ALA A 351 -33.59 15.68 16.38
CA ALA A 351 -32.95 15.84 15.09
C ALA A 351 -31.46 16.17 15.21
N ALA A 352 -31.09 17.07 16.14
CA ALA A 352 -29.68 17.39 16.40
C ALA A 352 -28.92 16.18 16.96
N THR A 353 -29.56 15.42 17.86
CA THR A 353 -28.97 14.20 18.43
C THR A 353 -28.68 13.16 17.34
N LEU A 354 -29.61 12.98 16.39
CA LEU A 354 -29.42 12.09 15.24
C LEU A 354 -28.28 12.55 14.32
N ILE A 355 -28.12 13.87 14.12
CA ILE A 355 -27.01 14.41 13.33
C ILE A 355 -25.65 14.09 13.99
N VAL A 356 -25.51 14.33 15.30
CA VAL A 356 -24.29 14.01 16.07
C VAL A 356 -24.02 12.50 16.03
N THR A 357 -25.04 11.69 16.29
CA THR A 357 -24.93 10.21 16.23
C THR A 357 -24.52 9.73 14.83
N GLY A 358 -24.97 10.43 13.78
CA GLY A 358 -24.60 10.14 12.40
C GLY A 358 -23.14 10.44 12.05
N MET A 359 -22.39 11.15 12.89
CA MET A 359 -20.95 11.37 12.69
C MET A 359 -20.09 10.21 13.19
N ALA A 360 -20.59 9.41 14.14
CA ALA A 360 -19.83 8.30 14.73
C ALA A 360 -19.26 7.29 13.71
N PRO A 361 -19.97 6.88 12.63
CA PRO A 361 -19.40 5.99 11.63
C PRO A 361 -18.22 6.61 10.88
N ARG A 362 -18.22 7.93 10.64
CA ARG A 362 -17.11 8.62 9.99
C ARG A 362 -15.89 8.67 10.90
N GLU A 363 -16.09 8.97 12.18
CA GLU A 363 -15.01 8.95 13.17
C GLU A 363 -14.39 7.55 13.32
N ALA A 364 -15.23 6.51 13.32
CA ALA A 364 -14.77 5.12 13.34
C ALA A 364 -13.97 4.76 12.07
N GLU A 365 -14.37 5.25 10.90
CA GLU A 365 -13.62 5.07 9.66
C GLU A 365 -12.22 5.70 9.75
N LEU A 366 -12.08 6.89 10.36
CA LEU A 366 -10.78 7.51 10.60
C LEU A 366 -9.88 6.64 11.51
N ALA A 367 -10.46 6.06 12.57
CA ALA A 367 -9.73 5.15 13.44
C ALA A 367 -9.23 3.90 12.68
N ASP A 368 -10.08 3.31 11.82
CA ASP A 368 -9.72 2.16 10.99
C ASP A 368 -8.59 2.50 10.00
N ARG A 369 -8.62 3.69 9.38
CA ARG A 369 -7.55 4.17 8.50
C ARG A 369 -6.22 4.34 9.24
N ILE A 370 -6.25 4.93 10.45
CA ILE A 370 -5.06 5.06 11.30
C ILE A 370 -4.46 3.70 11.64
N ASP A 371 -5.29 2.70 11.94
CA ASP A 371 -4.83 1.34 12.24
C ASP A 371 -4.23 0.63 11.02
N GLN A 372 -4.77 0.88 9.82
CA GLN A 372 -4.16 0.41 8.57
C GLN A 372 -2.78 1.05 8.35
N LEU A 373 -2.65 2.37 8.50
CA LEU A 373 -1.37 3.06 8.41
C LEU A 373 -0.37 2.53 9.47
N ARG A 374 -0.84 2.28 10.69
CA ARG A 374 -0.02 1.70 11.76
C ARG A 374 0.56 0.36 11.33
N ALA A 375 -0.28 -0.55 10.84
CA ALA A 375 0.17 -1.88 10.39
C ALA A 375 1.24 -1.78 9.29
N LEU A 376 1.06 -0.88 8.32
CA LEU A 376 2.04 -0.64 7.25
C LEU A 376 3.37 -0.08 7.80
N THR A 377 3.32 0.83 8.77
CA THR A 377 4.53 1.39 9.39
C THR A 377 5.30 0.37 10.23
N GLU A 378 4.60 -0.55 10.91
CA GLU A 378 5.22 -1.63 11.67
C GLU A 378 5.92 -2.62 10.73
N GLU A 379 5.26 -3.00 9.64
CA GLU A 379 5.78 -3.96 8.68
C GLU A 379 7.01 -3.45 7.91
N THR A 380 6.98 -2.17 7.52
CA THR A 380 8.09 -1.50 6.84
C THR A 380 9.14 -0.97 7.82
N GLU A 381 8.95 -1.16 9.13
CA GLU A 381 9.81 -0.64 10.19
C GLU A 381 10.08 0.88 10.03
N PHE A 382 9.06 1.64 9.62
CA PHE A 382 9.16 3.05 9.31
C PHE A 382 9.12 3.90 10.58
N GLY A 383 10.28 4.03 11.22
CA GLY A 383 10.47 4.78 12.46
C GLY A 383 10.01 4.01 13.71
N VAL A 384 10.52 4.40 14.87
CA VAL A 384 10.19 3.76 16.15
C VAL A 384 8.97 4.41 16.80
N ALA A 385 8.91 5.74 16.74
CA ALA A 385 7.87 6.52 17.42
C ALA A 385 6.54 6.53 16.65
N LEU A 386 6.58 6.45 15.32
CA LEU A 386 5.41 6.64 14.46
C LEU A 386 4.29 5.60 14.72
N PRO A 387 4.55 4.27 14.75
CA PRO A 387 3.51 3.30 15.05
C PRO A 387 2.82 3.55 16.40
N THR A 388 3.59 4.01 17.39
CA THR A 388 3.07 4.33 18.72
C THR A 388 2.18 5.58 18.68
N SER A 389 2.60 6.62 17.97
CA SER A 389 1.80 7.83 17.76
C SER A 389 0.47 7.54 17.07
N LEU A 390 0.51 6.75 15.99
CA LEU A 390 -0.70 6.32 15.26
C LEU A 390 -1.63 5.53 16.18
N ARG A 391 -1.11 4.56 16.95
CA ARG A 391 -1.92 3.79 17.90
C ARG A 391 -2.65 4.67 18.91
N VAL A 392 -1.97 5.67 19.47
CA VAL A 392 -2.58 6.59 20.45
C VAL A 392 -3.67 7.43 19.79
N ILE A 393 -3.44 7.97 18.60
CA ILE A 393 -4.46 8.73 17.84
C ILE A 393 -5.67 7.85 17.52
N GLY A 394 -5.47 6.61 17.06
CA GLY A 394 -6.55 5.68 16.73
C GLY A 394 -7.44 5.34 17.94
N ARG A 395 -6.85 5.20 19.14
CA ARG A 395 -7.61 5.02 20.39
C ARG A 395 -8.49 6.23 20.71
N GLU A 396 -7.97 7.44 20.51
CA GLU A 396 -8.73 8.67 20.76
C GLU A 396 -9.88 8.84 19.75
N MET A 397 -9.66 8.56 18.47
CA MET A 397 -10.72 8.53 17.46
C MET A 397 -11.80 7.49 17.80
N THR A 398 -11.40 6.29 18.26
CA THR A 398 -12.37 5.27 18.71
C THR A 398 -13.22 5.79 19.87
N ARG A 399 -12.60 6.47 20.84
CA ARG A 399 -13.30 7.08 21.97
C ARG A 399 -14.25 8.20 21.52
N ALA A 400 -13.81 9.07 20.60
CA ALA A 400 -14.65 10.11 20.02
C ALA A 400 -15.87 9.48 19.30
N ALA A 401 -15.66 8.41 18.54
CA ALA A 401 -16.73 7.69 17.87
C ALA A 401 -17.77 7.12 18.86
N GLU A 402 -17.33 6.59 20.00
CA GLU A 402 -18.22 6.11 21.06
C GLU A 402 -19.05 7.24 21.69
N LEU A 403 -18.45 8.40 21.95
CA LEU A 403 -19.15 9.59 22.48
C LEU A 403 -20.17 10.14 21.48
N LEU A 404 -19.76 10.27 20.21
CA LEU A 404 -20.66 10.69 19.14
C LEU A 404 -21.81 9.71 18.97
N LYS A 405 -21.55 8.40 19.06
CA LYS A 405 -22.59 7.34 19.00
C LYS A 405 -23.56 7.42 20.16
N ALA A 406 -23.11 7.87 21.33
CA ALA A 406 -23.98 8.17 22.48
C ALA A 406 -24.78 9.47 22.29
N GLY A 407 -24.53 10.23 21.23
CA GLY A 407 -25.15 11.53 20.96
C GLY A 407 -24.65 12.61 21.91
N ASP A 408 -23.38 12.56 22.33
CA ASP A 408 -22.77 13.46 23.30
C ASP A 408 -21.87 14.53 22.64
N PRO A 409 -22.41 15.73 22.33
CA PRO A 409 -21.62 16.85 21.81
C PRO A 409 -21.15 17.81 22.92
N THR A 410 -20.88 17.30 24.14
CA THR A 410 -20.41 18.14 25.24
C THR A 410 -19.01 18.72 24.96
N GLU A 411 -18.64 19.75 25.72
CA GLU A 411 -17.32 20.40 25.62
C GLU A 411 -16.14 19.42 25.72
N PRO A 412 -16.16 18.37 26.58
CA PRO A 412 -15.14 17.33 26.55
C PRO A 412 -15.00 16.60 25.20
N THR A 413 -16.11 16.27 24.53
CA THR A 413 -16.09 15.64 23.20
C THR A 413 -15.46 16.57 22.17
N VAL A 414 -15.88 17.84 22.13
CA VAL A 414 -15.32 18.83 21.18
C VAL A 414 -13.82 19.09 21.46
N THR A 415 -13.42 19.08 22.74
CA THR A 415 -12.01 19.21 23.13
C THR A 415 -11.18 18.01 22.67
N LEU A 416 -11.75 16.80 22.75
CA LEU A 416 -11.13 15.58 22.24
C LEU A 416 -10.96 15.65 20.71
N GLU A 417 -12.00 16.04 19.97
CA GLU A 417 -11.94 16.19 18.50
C GLU A 417 -10.87 17.23 18.09
N LYS A 418 -10.83 18.41 18.74
CA LYS A 418 -9.80 19.44 18.49
C LYS A 418 -8.39 18.92 18.73
N ARG A 419 -8.19 18.11 19.78
CA ARG A 419 -6.90 17.49 20.06
C ARG A 419 -6.49 16.52 18.97
N ILE A 420 -7.40 15.66 18.49
CA ILE A 420 -7.16 14.75 17.36
C ILE A 420 -6.74 15.55 16.11
N GLU A 421 -7.37 16.69 15.84
CA GLU A 421 -6.98 17.57 14.72
C GLU A 421 -5.54 18.10 14.84
N GLU A 422 -5.19 18.65 16.00
CA GLU A 422 -3.83 19.16 16.29
C GLU A 422 -2.79 18.05 16.14
N ASP A 423 -3.16 16.85 16.58
CA ASP A 423 -2.32 15.67 16.58
C ASP A 423 -2.04 15.11 15.18
N LEU A 424 -3.06 15.04 14.32
CA LEU A 424 -2.91 14.65 12.92
C LEU A 424 -1.96 15.62 12.19
N MET A 425 -2.11 16.92 12.43
CA MET A 425 -1.25 17.95 11.84
C MET A 425 0.18 17.89 12.37
N ALA A 426 0.35 17.79 13.69
CA ALA A 426 1.67 17.67 14.30
C ALA A 426 2.40 16.40 13.82
N LEU A 427 1.67 15.30 13.62
CA LEU A 427 2.21 14.07 13.06
C LEU A 427 2.62 14.25 11.60
N ALA A 428 1.78 14.89 10.78
CA ALA A 428 2.11 15.20 9.38
C ALA A 428 3.37 16.09 9.28
N GLU A 429 3.52 17.07 10.16
CA GLU A 429 4.72 17.91 10.23
C GLU A 429 5.98 17.14 10.63
N ALA A 430 5.86 16.23 11.60
CA ALA A 430 6.97 15.36 11.99
C ALA A 430 7.36 14.42 10.82
N MET A 431 6.36 13.87 10.12
CA MET A 431 6.54 13.00 8.96
C MET A 431 7.24 13.67 7.79
N ARG A 432 6.99 14.97 7.53
CA ARG A 432 7.71 15.73 6.49
C ARG A 432 9.22 15.81 6.74
N ARG A 433 9.66 15.65 7.99
CA ARG A 433 11.09 15.71 8.37
C ARG A 433 11.74 14.33 8.46
N LEU A 434 10.95 13.25 8.46
CA LEU A 434 11.47 11.90 8.59
C LEU A 434 12.01 11.43 7.23
N PRO A 435 13.30 11.08 7.10
CA PRO A 435 13.83 10.56 5.85
C PRO A 435 13.41 9.10 5.62
N PRO A 436 13.12 8.69 4.37
CA PRO A 436 12.67 7.33 4.06
C PRO A 436 13.80 6.29 4.04
N SER A 437 15.05 6.70 4.25
CA SER A 437 16.19 5.79 4.29
C SER A 437 16.08 4.78 5.43
N SER A 438 16.88 3.73 5.39
CA SER A 438 17.04 2.87 6.56
C SER A 438 17.78 3.60 7.68
N PRO A 439 17.35 3.43 8.93
CA PRO A 439 18.16 3.84 10.07
C PRO A 439 19.48 3.05 10.06
N PRO A 440 20.59 3.68 10.47
CA PRO A 440 21.85 2.98 10.63
C PRO A 440 21.68 1.88 11.68
N LYS A 441 22.55 0.86 11.61
CA LYS A 441 22.56 -0.23 12.59
C LYS A 441 22.78 0.35 14.00
N PRO A 442 22.19 -0.24 15.04
CA PRO A 442 22.42 0.17 16.42
C PRO A 442 23.91 0.33 16.74
N GLY A 443 24.28 1.46 17.36
CA GLY A 443 25.65 1.75 17.74
C GLY A 443 26.60 2.19 16.63
N THR A 444 26.11 2.39 15.40
CA THR A 444 26.93 2.99 14.34
C THR A 444 27.16 4.47 14.67
N PRO A 445 28.42 4.96 14.69
CA PRO A 445 28.68 6.38 14.91
C PRO A 445 28.02 7.23 13.82
N LEU A 446 27.66 8.47 14.16
CA LEU A 446 27.08 9.39 13.18
C LEU A 446 28.00 9.51 11.94
N PRO A 447 27.41 9.54 10.73
CA PRO A 447 28.18 9.72 9.51
C PRO A 447 29.07 10.95 9.55
N LYS A 448 30.29 10.83 8.98
CA LYS A 448 31.20 11.96 8.83
C LYS A 448 30.76 12.91 7.72
N ASP A 449 30.05 12.41 6.71
CA ASP A 449 29.45 13.24 5.68
C ASP A 449 28.35 14.12 6.30
N LEU A 450 28.45 15.44 6.06
CA LEU A 450 27.52 16.43 6.57
C LEU A 450 26.08 16.15 6.13
N ARG A 451 25.88 15.71 4.88
CA ARG A 451 24.53 15.45 4.35
C ARG A 451 23.86 14.25 5.00
N GLU A 452 24.61 13.17 5.19
CA GLU A 452 24.10 11.98 5.87
C GLU A 452 23.85 12.25 7.35
N ARG A 453 24.75 13.00 8.00
CA ARG A 453 24.58 13.44 9.38
C ARG A 453 23.31 14.29 9.55
N GLU A 454 23.06 15.24 8.65
CA GLU A 454 21.86 16.07 8.68
C GLU A 454 20.58 15.23 8.53
N LYS A 455 20.57 14.21 7.65
CA LYS A 455 19.45 13.27 7.52
C LYS A 455 19.19 12.52 8.81
N GLU A 456 20.21 11.99 9.46
CA GLU A 456 20.05 11.27 10.73
C GLU A 456 19.58 12.19 11.86
N LEU A 457 20.07 13.44 11.92
CA LEU A 457 19.57 14.43 12.87
C LEU A 457 18.10 14.77 12.62
N ASN A 458 17.69 14.92 11.36
CA ASN A 458 16.29 15.17 11.01
C ASN A 458 15.39 14.00 11.42
N ARG A 459 15.85 12.75 11.24
CA ARG A 459 15.16 11.55 11.75
C ARG A 459 14.96 11.62 13.25
N LEU A 460 16.04 11.84 14.00
CA LEU A 460 16.01 11.96 15.46
C LEU A 460 15.04 13.05 15.92
N ILE A 461 15.11 14.23 15.30
CA ILE A 461 14.23 15.35 15.64
C ILE A 461 12.77 14.99 15.38
N ALA A 462 12.46 14.31 14.27
CA ALA A 462 11.11 13.87 13.96
C ALA A 462 10.59 12.85 14.99
N GLU A 463 11.38 11.82 15.31
CA GLU A 463 10.99 10.81 16.32
C GLU A 463 10.84 11.41 17.72
N LEU A 464 11.74 12.32 18.13
CA LEU A 464 11.64 13.01 19.41
C LEU A 464 10.43 13.96 19.48
N LYS A 465 10.07 14.61 18.37
CA LYS A 465 8.84 15.41 18.29
C LYS A 465 7.60 14.55 18.49
N MET A 466 7.54 13.38 17.86
CA MET A 466 6.45 12.42 18.05
C MET A 466 6.36 11.96 19.52
N ILE A 467 7.48 11.59 20.14
CA ILE A 467 7.52 11.20 21.55
C ILE A 467 7.10 12.37 22.46
N ARG A 468 7.57 13.59 22.19
CA ARG A 468 7.20 14.78 22.97
C ARG A 468 5.70 15.07 22.88
N LEU A 469 5.11 14.90 21.71
CA LEU A 469 3.66 14.99 21.51
C LEU A 469 2.94 13.97 22.40
N LEU A 470 3.38 12.70 22.40
CA LEU A 470 2.82 11.66 23.28
C LEU A 470 3.00 11.98 24.78
N GLN A 471 4.14 12.52 25.18
CA GLN A 471 4.40 12.91 26.58
C GLN A 471 3.55 14.09 27.03
N SER A 472 3.41 15.13 26.18
CA SER A 472 2.53 16.26 26.46
C SER A 472 1.10 15.77 26.69
N ARG A 473 0.65 14.84 25.83
CA ARG A 473 -0.66 14.22 25.96
C ARG A 473 -0.84 13.48 27.27
N LEU A 474 0.09 12.57 27.58
CA LEU A 474 0.05 11.80 28.82
C LEU A 474 -0.01 12.73 30.04
N ASN A 475 0.76 13.82 30.02
CA ASN A 475 0.75 14.82 31.09
C ASN A 475 -0.63 15.50 31.22
N ASP A 476 -1.21 15.96 30.12
CA ASP A 476 -2.51 16.64 30.14
C ASP A 476 -3.63 15.69 30.65
N ASP A 477 -3.62 14.44 30.22
CA ASP A 477 -4.58 13.44 30.69
C ASP A 477 -4.35 13.07 32.15
N THR A 478 -3.09 12.99 32.59
CA THR A 478 -2.76 12.78 34.01
C THR A 478 -3.29 13.92 34.87
N VAL A 479 -3.09 15.18 34.46
CA VAL A 479 -3.60 16.35 35.18
C VAL A 479 -5.13 16.35 35.22
N LYS A 480 -5.80 16.02 34.11
CA LYS A 480 -7.28 15.92 34.06
C LYS A 480 -7.82 14.82 34.97
N VAL A 481 -7.21 13.64 34.94
CA VAL A 481 -7.59 12.49 35.78
C VAL A 481 -7.37 12.81 37.26
N ASP A 482 -6.28 13.50 37.61
CA ASP A 482 -5.98 13.92 38.98
C ASP A 482 -6.96 14.99 39.48
N GLN A 483 -7.30 15.99 38.65
CA GLN A 483 -8.30 17.01 38.97
C GLN A 483 -9.71 16.42 39.18
N GLY A 484 -10.03 15.31 38.50
CA GLY A 484 -11.29 14.59 38.65
C GLY A 484 -11.32 13.60 39.83
N ARG A 485 -10.21 13.46 40.57
CA ARG A 485 -10.11 12.49 41.66
C ARG A 485 -10.89 12.98 42.88
N PRO A 486 -11.81 12.17 43.44
CA PRO A 486 -12.47 12.52 44.70
C PRO A 486 -11.46 12.49 45.86
N ASP A 487 -11.67 13.33 46.87
CA ASP A 487 -10.88 13.34 48.11
C ASP A 487 -10.96 12.02 48.89
N GLU A 488 -11.97 11.20 48.60
CA GLU A 488 -12.18 9.89 49.20
C GLU A 488 -11.15 8.85 48.73
N ALA A 489 -10.77 7.94 49.63
CA ALA A 489 -9.76 6.91 49.36
C ALA A 489 -10.19 5.87 48.30
N VAL A 490 -11.48 5.76 47.98
CA VAL A 490 -12.01 4.71 47.08
C VAL A 490 -12.19 5.25 45.67
N LEU A 491 -11.22 4.94 44.80
CA LEU A 491 -11.30 5.26 43.37
C LEU A 491 -12.46 4.52 42.70
N SER A 492 -13.27 5.24 41.90
CA SER A 492 -14.36 4.67 41.12
C SER A 492 -13.84 3.71 40.04
N PRO A 493 -14.63 2.73 39.57
CA PRO A 493 -14.21 1.81 38.50
C PRO A 493 -13.88 2.50 37.18
N ALA A 494 -14.48 3.66 36.88
CA ALA A 494 -14.12 4.46 35.70
C ALA A 494 -12.73 5.08 35.87
N LEU A 495 -12.49 5.76 37.00
CA LEU A 495 -11.21 6.40 37.29
C LEU A 495 -10.05 5.40 37.35
N ARG A 496 -10.28 4.19 37.86
CA ARG A 496 -9.28 3.11 37.83
C ARG A 496 -8.92 2.67 36.41
N ARG A 497 -9.89 2.63 35.49
CA ARG A 497 -9.64 2.32 34.08
C ARG A 497 -8.84 3.43 33.42
N ASP A 498 -9.16 4.70 33.71
CA ASP A 498 -8.41 5.85 33.19
C ASP A 498 -6.95 5.83 33.67
N ILE A 499 -6.72 5.60 34.97
CA ILE A 499 -5.37 5.46 35.54
C ILE A 499 -4.61 4.29 34.90
N ALA A 500 -5.27 3.15 34.69
CA ALA A 500 -4.65 2.02 34.01
C ALA A 500 -4.27 2.36 32.55
N GLY A 501 -5.14 3.11 31.85
CA GLY A 501 -4.86 3.62 30.50
C GLY A 501 -3.66 4.58 30.44
N LEU A 502 -3.53 5.47 31.43
CA LEU A 502 -2.35 6.35 31.59
C LEU A 502 -1.07 5.54 31.80
N SER A 503 -1.12 4.53 32.69
CA SER A 503 0.02 3.64 32.94
C SER A 503 0.46 2.90 31.67
N LEU A 504 -0.49 2.33 30.92
CA LEU A 504 -0.20 1.66 29.65
C LEU A 504 0.43 2.62 28.63
N SER A 505 -0.10 3.84 28.52
CA SER A 505 0.45 4.86 27.63
C SER A 505 1.87 5.28 28.04
N GLN A 506 2.14 5.36 29.35
CA GLN A 506 3.48 5.64 29.87
C GLN A 506 4.47 4.52 29.53
N ASP A 507 4.06 3.26 29.68
CA ASP A 507 4.89 2.10 29.33
C ASP A 507 5.18 2.04 27.83
N GLU A 508 4.20 2.35 26.98
CA GLU A 508 4.38 2.46 25.53
C GLU A 508 5.38 3.56 25.14
N ILE A 509 5.26 4.75 25.72
CA ILE A 509 6.21 5.86 25.51
C ILE A 509 7.61 5.46 25.97
N ARG A 510 7.72 4.81 27.14
CA ARG A 510 8.99 4.33 27.69
C ARG A 510 9.62 3.29 26.76
N ALA A 511 8.85 2.34 26.25
CA ALA A 511 9.33 1.32 25.32
C ALA A 511 9.80 1.94 24.00
N ALA A 512 9.08 2.92 23.45
CA ALA A 512 9.50 3.65 22.25
C ALA A 512 10.80 4.43 22.48
N LEU A 513 10.94 5.09 23.62
CA LEU A 513 12.17 5.77 24.04
C LEU A 513 13.34 4.79 24.20
N SER A 514 13.14 3.66 24.87
CA SER A 514 14.18 2.64 25.04
C SER A 514 14.69 2.11 23.70
N ARG A 515 13.79 1.80 22.76
CA ARG A 515 14.16 1.39 21.39
C ARG A 515 14.94 2.47 20.64
N LEU A 516 14.60 3.75 20.85
CA LEU A 516 15.33 4.87 20.28
C LEU A 516 16.74 4.95 20.91
N VAL A 517 16.84 4.87 22.24
CA VAL A 517 18.13 4.86 22.95
C VAL A 517 19.01 3.69 22.49
N GLU A 518 18.50 2.47 22.45
CA GLU A 518 19.21 1.28 21.97
C GLU A 518 19.74 1.43 20.54
N ARG A 519 19.05 2.19 19.70
CA ARG A 519 19.49 2.47 18.33
C ARG A 519 20.69 3.42 18.28
N TYR A 520 20.77 4.38 19.20
CA TYR A 520 21.77 5.47 19.15
C TYR A 520 22.90 5.33 20.16
N GLU A 521 22.73 4.56 21.22
CA GLU A 521 23.83 4.16 22.09
C GLU A 521 24.60 3.00 21.42
N ALA A 522 25.91 3.19 21.23
CA ALA A 522 26.78 2.05 20.99
C ALA A 522 26.70 1.12 22.21
N PRO A 523 26.83 -0.22 22.03
CA PRO A 523 27.22 -1.02 23.17
C PRO A 523 28.47 -0.38 23.71
N SER A 524 28.39 0.18 24.93
CA SER A 524 29.57 0.69 25.62
C SER A 524 30.58 -0.44 25.51
N GLU A 525 31.73 -0.18 24.90
CA GLU A 525 32.88 -1.05 25.05
C GLU A 525 33.00 -1.27 26.56
N SER A 526 32.53 -2.43 27.00
CA SER A 526 32.92 -2.99 28.28
C SER A 526 34.37 -3.32 28.05
N GLY A 527 35.21 -2.30 28.25
CA GLY A 527 36.65 -2.43 28.23
C GLY A 527 37.02 -3.57 29.19
N PRO A 528 37.99 -4.41 28.80
CA PRO A 528 38.45 -5.51 29.64
C PRO A 528 38.97 -5.03 31.01
#